data_AF-A0A937C0J8-F1
#
_entry.id   AF-A0A937C0J8-F1
#
_cell.length_a   1.000
_cell.length_b   1.000
_cell.length_c   1.000
_cell.angle_alpha   90.00
_cell.angle_beta   90.00
_cell.angle_gamma   90.00
#
_symmetry.space_group_name_H-M   'P 1'
#
loop_
_entity.id
_entity.type
_entity.pdbx_description
1 polymer ?
#
loop_
_entity_poly.entity_id
_entity_poly.type
_entity_poly.pdbx_seq_one_letter_code
_entity_poly.pdbx_strand_id
1 'polypeptide(L)'
;MKRLLIASFVSLSLISCGTSKSGTDIGQEVCDCYAKANGMKADDPGRAKAQQECGTKQVEAWNKVKDDDKKSKEFNDKIGACAKELIEKSLGQ
;
A
#
# COMPACT_ATOMS: atom_id res chain seq x y z
N MET A 1 3.16 -34.77 -47.58
CA MET A 1 4.03 -33.76 -46.93
C MET A 1 3.41 -32.39 -47.12
N LYS A 2 2.67 -31.88 -46.13
CA LYS A 2 2.06 -30.54 -46.15
C LYS A 2 2.72 -29.72 -45.05
N ARG A 3 3.44 -28.67 -45.45
CA ARG A 3 4.23 -27.78 -44.60
C ARG A 3 3.27 -26.90 -43.81
N LEU A 4 3.25 -27.05 -42.49
CA LEU A 4 2.56 -26.13 -41.59
C LEU A 4 3.57 -25.04 -41.19
N LEU A 5 3.35 -23.84 -41.73
CA LEU A 5 4.05 -22.62 -41.33
C LEU A 5 3.51 -22.20 -39.96
N ILE A 6 4.27 -22.48 -38.91
CA ILE A 6 3.96 -21.99 -37.56
C ILE A 6 4.42 -20.54 -37.49
N ALA A 7 3.47 -19.62 -37.64
CA ALA A 7 3.67 -18.20 -37.42
C ALA A 7 3.94 -17.96 -35.92
N SER A 8 5.16 -17.55 -35.61
CA SER A 8 5.58 -17.18 -34.26
C SER A 8 4.95 -15.84 -33.88
N PHE A 9 3.86 -15.87 -33.11
CA PHE A 9 3.38 -14.70 -32.39
C PHE A 9 4.35 -14.45 -31.23
N VAL A 10 5.34 -13.60 -31.48
CA VAL A 10 6.18 -13.01 -30.44
C VAL A 10 5.29 -12.04 -29.67
N SER A 11 4.70 -12.51 -28.59
CA SER A 11 4.10 -11.64 -27.59
C SER A 11 5.21 -10.78 -26.99
N LEU A 12 5.31 -9.53 -27.46
CA LEU A 12 6.05 -8.48 -26.76
C LEU A 12 5.36 -8.27 -25.41
N SER A 13 5.75 -9.07 -24.42
CA SER A 13 5.58 -8.71 -23.03
C SER A 13 6.41 -7.45 -22.82
N LEU A 14 5.75 -6.30 -22.90
CA LEU A 14 6.27 -5.04 -22.39
C LEU A 14 6.59 -5.28 -20.92
N ILE A 15 7.86 -5.60 -20.64
CA ILE A 15 8.44 -5.49 -19.32
C ILE A 15 8.41 -4.00 -19.04
N SER A 16 7.27 -3.53 -18.53
CA SER A 16 7.16 -2.27 -17.83
C SER A 16 8.05 -2.41 -16.60
N CYS A 17 9.34 -2.11 -16.79
CA CYS A 17 10.30 -1.85 -15.73
C CYS A 17 9.97 -0.50 -15.07
N GLY A 18 8.70 -0.32 -14.70
CA GLY A 18 8.34 0.63 -13.66
C GLY A 18 8.60 -0.11 -12.37
N THR A 19 9.51 0.40 -11.53
CA THR A 19 9.74 -0.07 -10.17
C THR A 19 8.42 0.02 -9.41
N SER A 20 7.57 -1.00 -9.54
CA SER A 20 6.26 -1.01 -8.92
C SER A 20 6.51 -1.17 -7.44
N LYS A 21 6.14 -0.16 -6.65
CA LYS A 21 6.28 -0.19 -5.19
C LYS A 21 5.72 -1.50 -4.65
N SER A 22 6.43 -2.09 -3.69
CA SER A 22 5.96 -3.29 -2.99
C SER A 22 4.68 -2.99 -2.21
N GLY A 23 3.95 -4.03 -1.81
CA GLY A 23 2.81 -3.83 -0.90
C GLY A 23 3.27 -3.22 0.43
N THR A 24 4.47 -3.57 0.88
CA THR A 24 5.10 -3.03 2.08
C THR A 24 5.38 -1.53 1.96
N ASP A 25 5.94 -1.07 0.85
CA ASP A 25 6.21 0.37 0.65
C ASP A 25 4.90 1.17 0.65
N ILE A 26 3.89 0.66 -0.06
CA ILE A 26 2.56 1.29 -0.12
C ILE A 26 1.92 1.34 1.28
N GLY A 27 2.05 0.27 2.06
CA GLY A 27 1.57 0.21 3.45
C GLY A 27 2.33 1.17 4.37
N GLN A 28 3.65 1.29 4.22
CA GLN A 28 4.47 2.22 4.99
C GLN A 28 4.03 3.66 4.79
N GLU A 29 3.72 4.08 3.56
CA GLU A 29 3.28 5.45 3.33
C GLU A 29 1.92 5.79 3.97
N VAL A 30 1.05 4.80 4.20
CA VAL A 30 -0.20 4.98 4.95
C VAL A 30 0.11 5.10 6.45
N CYS A 31 1.03 4.28 6.93
CA CYS A 31 1.51 4.33 8.31
C CYS A 31 2.16 5.65 8.67
N ASP A 32 3.01 6.19 7.80
CA ASP A 32 3.65 7.48 8.01
C ASP A 32 2.61 8.61 8.10
N CYS A 33 1.52 8.49 7.34
CA CYS A 33 0.40 9.42 7.42
C CYS A 33 -0.24 9.39 8.81
N TYR A 34 -0.63 8.20 9.30
CA TYR A 34 -1.25 8.08 10.62
C TYR A 34 -0.29 8.42 11.76
N ALA A 35 0.99 8.08 11.64
CA ALA A 35 2.01 8.47 12.61
C ALA A 35 2.13 10.00 12.69
N LYS A 36 2.12 10.70 11.54
CA LYS A 36 2.12 12.16 11.50
C LYS A 36 0.85 12.75 12.12
N ALA A 37 -0.32 12.22 11.76
CA ALA A 37 -1.59 12.68 12.29
C ALA A 37 -1.68 12.46 13.82
N ASN A 38 -1.24 11.31 14.32
CA ASN A 38 -1.24 10.99 15.75
C ASN A 38 -0.13 11.70 16.53
N GLY A 39 0.93 12.16 15.86
CA GLY A 39 1.95 13.04 16.45
C GLY A 39 1.50 14.48 16.63
N MET A 40 0.35 14.87 16.06
CA MET A 40 -0.26 16.17 16.32
C MET A 40 -0.82 16.23 17.75
N LYS A 41 -0.89 17.44 18.31
CA LYS A 41 -1.47 17.61 19.65
C LYS A 41 -2.93 17.15 19.67
N ALA A 42 -3.37 16.65 20.82
CA ALA A 42 -4.71 16.09 20.95
C ALA A 42 -5.83 17.12 20.72
N ASP A 43 -5.55 18.39 21.02
CA ASP A 43 -6.42 19.55 20.85
C ASP A 43 -6.23 20.27 19.51
N ASP A 44 -5.34 19.78 18.63
CA ASP A 44 -5.13 20.38 17.32
C ASP A 44 -6.39 20.18 16.45
N PRO A 45 -7.06 21.26 16.00
CA PRO A 45 -8.28 21.16 15.22
C PRO A 45 -8.06 20.51 13.84
N GLY A 46 -6.81 20.51 13.34
CA GLY A 46 -6.40 19.85 12.10
C GLY A 46 -6.16 18.35 12.25
N ARG A 47 -6.04 17.82 13.47
CA ARG A 47 -5.74 16.39 13.71
C ARG A 47 -6.80 15.47 13.11
N ALA A 48 -8.08 15.76 13.35
CA ALA A 48 -9.19 14.96 12.83
C ALA A 48 -9.19 14.94 11.30
N LYS A 49 -8.91 16.09 10.67
CA LYS A 49 -8.80 16.20 9.21
C LYS A 49 -7.62 15.39 8.69
N ALA A 50 -6.45 15.48 9.33
CA ALA A 50 -5.27 14.70 8.94
C ALA A 50 -5.54 13.19 9.03
N GLN A 51 -6.21 12.72 10.08
CA GLN A 51 -6.62 11.31 10.20
C GLN A 51 -7.58 10.89 9.08
N GLN A 52 -8.54 11.74 8.73
CA GLN A 52 -9.46 11.49 7.61
C GLN A 52 -8.71 11.38 6.27
N GLU A 53 -7.75 12.28 6.02
CA GLU A 53 -6.90 12.23 4.82
C GLU A 53 -6.09 10.92 4.76
N CYS A 54 -5.58 10.44 5.89
CA CYS A 54 -4.92 9.13 5.97
C CYS A 54 -5.86 7.96 5.68
N GLY A 55 -7.11 8.03 6.15
CA GLY A 55 -8.16 7.06 5.81
C GLY A 55 -8.44 6.98 4.31
N THR A 56 -8.59 8.13 3.65
CA THR A 56 -8.73 8.19 2.19
C THR A 56 -7.50 7.59 1.49
N LYS A 57 -6.29 7.96 1.93
CA LYS A 57 -5.04 7.44 1.38
C LYS A 57 -4.91 5.92 1.55
N GLN A 58 -5.39 5.37 2.66
CA GLN A 58 -5.44 3.92 2.88
C GLN A 58 -6.35 3.21 1.89
N VAL A 59 -7.54 3.78 1.60
CA VAL A 59 -8.47 3.21 0.60
C VAL A 59 -7.88 3.26 -0.80
N GLU A 60 -7.26 4.38 -1.18
CA GLU A 60 -6.56 4.51 -2.47
C GLU A 60 -5.39 3.53 -2.58
N ALA A 61 -4.62 3.36 -1.52
CA ALA A 61 -3.52 2.42 -1.44
C ALA A 61 -4.01 0.97 -1.57
N TRP A 62 -5.09 0.61 -0.85
CA TRP A 62 -5.72 -0.70 -0.96
C TRP A 62 -6.17 -1.00 -2.39
N ASN A 63 -6.82 -0.05 -3.06
CA ASN A 63 -7.24 -0.21 -4.45
C ASN A 63 -6.09 -0.45 -5.44
N LYS A 64 -4.85 -0.08 -5.09
CA LYS A 64 -3.66 -0.33 -5.93
C LYS A 64 -3.09 -1.74 -5.75
N VAL A 65 -3.40 -2.41 -4.64
CA VAL A 65 -2.77 -3.70 -4.26
C VAL A 65 -3.77 -4.85 -4.13
N LYS A 66 -5.07 -4.58 -4.01
CA LYS A 66 -6.10 -5.60 -3.69
C LYS A 66 -6.20 -6.75 -4.68
N ASP A 67 -5.81 -6.54 -5.94
CA ASP A 67 -5.89 -7.53 -7.01
C ASP A 67 -4.57 -8.30 -7.21
N ASP A 68 -3.55 -8.03 -6.39
CA ASP A 68 -2.25 -8.73 -6.36
C ASP A 68 -2.09 -9.37 -4.98
N ASP A 69 -2.25 -10.69 -4.88
CA ASP A 69 -2.22 -11.43 -3.60
C ASP A 69 -0.95 -11.19 -2.79
N LYS A 70 0.20 -11.06 -3.47
CA LYS A 70 1.47 -10.80 -2.78
C LYS A 70 1.47 -9.39 -2.21
N LYS A 71 1.11 -8.39 -3.01
CA LYS A 71 1.11 -6.99 -2.56
C LYS A 71 0.02 -6.73 -1.53
N SER A 72 -1.16 -7.33 -1.67
CA SER A 72 -2.25 -7.19 -0.70
C SER A 72 -1.86 -7.77 0.65
N LYS A 73 -1.18 -8.93 0.68
CA LYS A 73 -0.63 -9.51 1.90
C LYS A 73 0.44 -8.62 2.53
N GLU A 74 1.45 -8.20 1.75
CA GLU A 74 2.51 -7.32 2.23
C GLU A 74 1.98 -5.99 2.79
N PHE A 75 0.97 -5.42 2.12
CA PHE A 75 0.27 -4.22 2.56
C PHE A 75 -0.46 -4.46 3.89
N ASN A 76 -1.28 -5.50 3.98
CA ASN A 76 -2.06 -5.82 5.18
C ASN A 76 -1.17 -6.15 6.38
N ASP A 77 -0.11 -6.94 6.17
CA ASP A 77 0.90 -7.23 7.20
C ASP A 77 1.52 -5.94 7.73
N LYS A 78 1.86 -5.01 6.83
CA LYS A 78 2.48 -3.74 7.21
C LYS A 78 1.52 -2.82 7.96
N ILE A 79 0.27 -2.68 7.49
CA ILE A 79 -0.76 -1.91 8.19
C ILE A 79 -1.04 -2.50 9.58
N GLY A 80 -1.14 -3.82 9.69
CA GLY A 80 -1.36 -4.51 10.96
C GLY A 80 -0.24 -4.28 11.98
N ALA A 81 1.02 -4.42 11.56
CA ALA A 81 2.18 -4.16 12.42
C ALA A 81 2.19 -2.70 12.94
N CYS A 82 1.91 -1.77 12.05
CA CYS A 82 1.87 -0.34 12.36
C CYS A 82 0.69 0.07 13.25
N ALA A 83 -0.49 -0.50 13.05
CA ALA A 83 -1.61 -0.29 13.95
C ALA A 83 -1.28 -0.78 15.37
N LYS A 84 -0.63 -1.95 15.48
CA LYS A 84 -0.15 -2.49 16.76
C LYS A 84 0.84 -1.53 17.44
N GLU A 85 1.86 -1.06 16.73
CA GLU A 85 2.84 -0.09 17.26
C GLU A 85 2.19 1.22 17.72
N LEU A 86 1.20 1.72 16.98
CA LEU A 86 0.47 2.95 17.35
C LEU A 86 -0.38 2.75 18.61
N ILE A 87 -0.99 1.57 18.78
CA ILE A 87 -1.75 1.22 19.99
C ILE A 87 -0.80 1.09 21.18
N GLU A 88 0.30 0.36 21.05
CA GLU A 88 1.30 0.19 22.12
C GLU A 88 1.84 1.55 22.60
N LYS A 89 2.20 2.44 21.66
CA LYS A 89 2.61 3.82 21.97
C LYS A 89 1.53 4.63 22.68
N SER A 90 0.26 4.45 22.29
CA SER A 90 -0.87 5.15 22.92
C SER A 90 -1.18 4.63 24.32
N LEU A 91 -0.86 3.37 24.62
CA LEU A 91 -1.06 2.74 25.92
C LEU A 91 0.15 2.89 26.86
N GLY A 92 1.25 3.49 26.38
CA GLY A 92 2.46 3.72 27.17
C GLY A 92 3.23 2.45 27.53
N GLN A 93 3.09 1.39 26.71
CA GLN A 93 3.81 0.12 26.86
C GLN A 93 5.12 0.11 26.06
#